data_AF-A0A9W7TVB2-F1
#
_entry.id   AF-A0A9W7TVB2-F1
#
_cell.length_a   1.000
_cell.length_b   1.000
_cell.length_c   1.000
_cell.angle_alpha   90.00
_cell.angle_beta   90.00
_cell.angle_gamma   90.00
#
_symmetry.space_group_name_H-M   'P 1'
#
loop_
_entity.id
_entity.type
_entity.pdbx_description
1 polymer ?
#
loop_
_entity_poly.entity_id
_entity_poly.type
_entity_poly.pdbx_seq_one_letter_code
_entity_poly.pdbx_strand_id
1 'polypeptide(L)'
;MDLISLPVLTNEDSHKKLKVENRRKNIFVTQLDELGEQNTEQMKHIPVITECSSGILETGVNTLQSTLLLKKQVEMIDAHRKLLDKRHQFKRVMQILQQRRADLQHKQLETKQRAAKFEKFVEENEIKRRRALKKFLQEKQQNECKEKEKAELSTQLEQLQARRLYLQERVKKYKIFEEFLLKVLQVLPDNYLGYGTDLVTPIIRRHETLSTSRQELLQQLTSLTEELKTKQHHLDALKQQHSTYKLMSNQKLTELQTQLDEIKEKRKQLEMKLQMSVGQSRDQVEEMGNIFMAVRNLGEQCSLNHYGPLDVMDTMTMMDMIKEYIMEKADLEKRAMRLPDASSGTPGKKASSKSSSRPALKIPQ
;
A
#
# COMPACT_ATOMS: atom_id res chain seq x y z
N MET A 1 -34.41 0.71 -18.67
CA MET A 1 -34.79 2.11 -18.95
C MET A 1 -33.61 2.95 -18.47
N ASP A 2 -32.58 3.28 -19.25
CA ASP A 2 -32.49 3.43 -20.69
C ASP A 2 -31.11 2.98 -21.20
N LEU A 3 -31.15 2.13 -22.22
CA LEU A 3 -30.07 1.83 -23.16
C LEU A 3 -30.17 2.85 -24.29
N ILE A 4 -29.05 3.42 -24.78
CA ILE A 4 -28.80 4.10 -26.08
C ILE A 4 -27.43 4.79 -25.92
N SER A 5 -26.43 4.74 -26.79
CA SER A 5 -26.20 4.06 -28.06
C SER A 5 -24.69 4.17 -28.36
N LEU A 6 -24.07 3.06 -28.77
CA LEU A 6 -22.73 3.02 -29.38
C LEU A 6 -22.87 3.37 -30.88
N PRO A 7 -21.99 4.19 -31.47
CA PRO A 7 -21.94 4.28 -32.92
C PRO A 7 -21.19 3.06 -33.47
N VAL A 8 -21.99 2.16 -34.05
CA VAL A 8 -21.60 1.18 -35.05
C VAL A 8 -21.10 1.95 -36.29
N LEU A 9 -19.85 1.71 -36.69
CA LEU A 9 -19.37 2.13 -38.00
C LEU A 9 -19.61 0.98 -38.98
N THR A 10 -20.62 1.18 -39.82
CA THR A 10 -20.98 0.36 -40.97
C THR A 10 -19.87 0.41 -42.02
N ASN A 11 -19.33 -0.76 -42.37
CA ASN A 11 -18.82 -1.01 -43.71
C ASN A 11 -20.01 -1.01 -44.67
N GLU A 12 -19.94 -0.21 -45.72
CA GLU A 12 -20.06 -0.65 -47.13
C GLU A 12 -20.05 0.61 -48.03
N ASP A 13 -19.66 0.38 -49.28
CA ASP A 13 -19.71 1.27 -50.45
C ASP A 13 -18.46 2.07 -50.88
N SER A 14 -17.52 1.29 -51.42
CA SER A 14 -17.32 1.12 -52.88
C SER A 14 -16.96 2.33 -53.78
N HIS A 15 -15.90 2.08 -54.56
CA HIS A 15 -15.49 2.73 -55.83
C HIS A 15 -14.94 4.16 -55.83
N LYS A 16 -13.62 4.30 -55.61
CA LYS A 16 -12.81 5.31 -56.34
C LYS A 16 -11.54 4.71 -56.94
N LYS A 17 -11.67 4.44 -58.24
CA LYS A 17 -10.66 4.07 -59.25
C LYS A 17 -9.37 4.88 -59.11
N LEU A 18 -8.24 4.18 -59.03
CA LEU A 18 -6.90 4.71 -59.32
C LEU A 18 -6.85 5.21 -60.78
N LYS A 19 -6.71 6.54 -60.97
CA LYS A 19 -6.36 7.15 -62.25
C LYS A 19 -4.87 7.47 -62.24
N VAL A 20 -4.10 6.65 -62.97
CA VAL A 20 -2.73 6.97 -63.38
C VAL A 20 -2.83 7.95 -64.54
N GLU A 21 -2.51 9.23 -64.32
CA GLU A 21 -2.35 10.20 -65.41
C GLU A 21 -0.88 10.32 -65.80
N ASN A 22 -0.53 9.66 -66.89
CA ASN A 22 0.68 9.93 -67.67
C ASN A 22 0.39 11.15 -68.55
N ARG A 23 0.95 12.31 -68.25
CA ARG A 23 0.87 13.50 -69.12
C ARG A 23 2.27 14.04 -69.39
N ARG A 24 2.86 13.54 -70.48
CA ARG A 24 3.86 14.26 -71.26
C ARG A 24 3.22 15.57 -71.74
N LYS A 25 3.90 16.70 -71.53
CA LYS A 25 3.65 17.94 -72.27
C LYS A 25 5.00 18.52 -72.68
N ASN A 26 5.36 18.25 -73.93
CA ASN A 26 6.30 19.09 -74.65
C ASN A 26 5.52 20.23 -75.33
N ILE A 27 6.25 21.31 -75.61
CA ILE A 27 6.02 22.36 -76.62
C ILE A 27 5.25 23.58 -76.11
N PHE A 28 6.01 24.64 -75.81
CA PHE A 28 6.02 25.82 -76.67
C PHE A 28 7.47 26.24 -76.97
N VAL A 29 7.70 26.48 -78.25
CA VAL A 29 8.91 26.94 -78.92
C VAL A 29 8.79 28.44 -79.10
N THR A 30 9.86 29.19 -78.81
CA THR A 30 10.34 30.29 -79.68
C THR A 30 11.78 30.66 -79.32
N GLN A 31 12.67 30.35 -80.27
CA GLN A 31 13.81 31.16 -80.73
C GLN A 31 14.94 31.49 -79.75
N LEU A 32 16.07 30.79 -79.90
CA LEU A 32 17.41 31.36 -79.93
C LEU A 32 18.25 30.57 -80.96
N ASP A 33 18.82 31.32 -81.92
CA ASP A 33 19.71 30.92 -83.02
C ASP A 33 20.84 29.96 -82.57
N GLU A 34 21.04 28.83 -83.25
CA GLU A 34 21.91 28.65 -84.42
C GLU A 34 23.38 29.06 -84.20
N LEU A 35 24.24 28.08 -83.91
CA LEU A 35 25.50 27.86 -84.63
C LEU A 35 26.17 26.55 -84.15
N GLY A 36 26.52 25.67 -85.10
CA GLY A 36 27.60 24.70 -84.89
C GLY A 36 27.19 23.24 -85.01
N GLU A 37 27.21 22.78 -86.26
CA GLU A 37 27.05 21.40 -86.71
C GLU A 37 28.19 20.45 -86.31
N GLN A 38 27.86 19.14 -86.39
CA GLN A 38 28.76 17.98 -86.63
C GLN A 38 29.63 17.48 -85.47
N ASN A 39 29.23 16.35 -84.87
CA ASN A 39 29.88 15.05 -85.12
C ASN A 39 29.22 13.93 -84.30
N THR A 40 28.62 13.01 -85.04
CA THR A 40 28.34 11.63 -84.63
C THR A 40 29.65 10.92 -84.32
N GLU A 41 29.78 10.27 -83.16
CA GLU A 41 30.29 8.90 -83.02
C GLU A 41 30.43 8.46 -81.54
N GLN A 42 30.16 7.16 -81.32
CA GLN A 42 30.46 6.37 -80.11
C GLN A 42 29.53 6.52 -78.90
N MET A 43 28.28 6.10 -79.08
CA MET A 43 27.52 5.47 -78.00
C MET A 43 28.22 4.16 -77.59
N LYS A 44 28.98 4.18 -76.48
CA LYS A 44 29.43 2.96 -75.81
C LYS A 44 28.22 2.25 -75.21
N HIS A 45 27.73 1.24 -75.92
CA HIS A 45 26.71 0.33 -75.45
C HIS A 45 27.28 -0.44 -74.25
N ILE A 46 26.88 -0.06 -73.04
CA ILE A 46 27.18 -0.83 -71.82
C ILE A 46 26.18 -2.00 -71.82
N PRO A 47 26.63 -3.26 -71.88
CA PRO A 47 25.71 -4.39 -71.87
C PRO A 47 24.95 -4.40 -70.54
N VAL A 48 23.63 -4.43 -70.64
CA VAL A 48 22.75 -4.59 -69.49
C VAL A 48 22.92 -6.02 -68.98
N ILE A 49 23.70 -6.16 -67.91
CA ILE A 49 23.81 -7.41 -67.17
C ILE A 49 22.44 -7.67 -66.53
N THR A 50 21.70 -8.62 -67.10
CA THR A 50 20.39 -9.08 -66.62
C THR A 50 20.48 -10.12 -65.50
N GLU A 51 21.68 -10.37 -64.95
CA GLU A 51 21.92 -11.34 -63.89
C GLU A 51 22.35 -10.70 -62.58
N CYS A 52 22.04 -11.36 -61.46
CA CYS A 52 22.31 -10.88 -60.13
C CYS A 52 23.84 -10.83 -59.90
N SER A 53 24.36 -9.65 -59.54
CA SER A 53 25.79 -9.36 -59.34
C SER A 53 26.50 -10.24 -58.29
N SER A 54 25.74 -11.00 -57.50
CA SER A 54 26.23 -11.98 -56.53
C SER A 54 26.80 -13.25 -57.16
N GLY A 55 26.29 -13.72 -58.31
CA GLY A 55 26.67 -15.03 -58.89
C GLY A 55 27.94 -15.04 -59.74
N ILE A 56 28.34 -13.90 -60.33
CA ILE A 56 29.41 -13.84 -61.34
C ILE A 56 30.84 -13.91 -60.73
N LEU A 57 30.97 -13.74 -59.41
CA LEU A 57 32.27 -13.51 -58.75
C LEU A 57 32.69 -14.60 -57.75
N GLU A 58 31.90 -15.66 -57.56
CA GLU A 58 32.31 -16.82 -56.75
C GLU A 58 33.17 -17.81 -57.56
N THR A 59 33.14 -17.74 -58.89
CA THR A 59 33.86 -18.65 -59.78
C THR A 59 34.77 -17.90 -60.75
N GLY A 60 36.03 -17.66 -60.38
CA GLY A 60 37.02 -17.12 -61.32
C GLY A 60 38.39 -16.87 -60.70
N VAL A 61 39.38 -17.69 -61.06
CA VAL A 61 40.76 -17.69 -60.54
C VAL A 61 41.59 -16.45 -60.98
N ASN A 62 41.05 -15.55 -61.81
CA ASN A 62 41.79 -14.40 -62.38
C ASN A 62 41.18 -13.00 -62.10
N THR A 63 40.52 -12.77 -60.96
CA THR A 63 40.07 -11.41 -60.59
C THR A 63 41.22 -10.55 -60.05
N LEU A 64 41.57 -9.45 -60.74
CA LEU A 64 42.58 -8.47 -60.31
C LEU A 64 42.27 -7.94 -58.89
N GLN A 65 43.26 -7.93 -57.98
CA GLN A 65 43.11 -7.52 -56.57
C GLN A 65 42.40 -6.16 -56.38
N SER A 66 42.60 -5.24 -57.31
CA SER A 66 41.93 -3.93 -57.36
C SER A 66 40.40 -4.03 -57.44
N THR A 67 39.85 -5.01 -58.19
CA THR A 67 38.40 -5.22 -58.32
C THR A 67 37.76 -5.82 -57.06
N LEU A 68 38.48 -6.69 -56.36
CA LEU A 68 38.06 -7.25 -55.06
C LEU A 68 38.02 -6.17 -53.97
N LEU A 69 39.04 -5.29 -53.94
CA LEU A 69 39.05 -4.13 -53.05
C LEU A 69 37.87 -3.19 -53.32
N LEU A 70 37.57 -2.93 -54.60
CA LEU A 70 36.44 -2.09 -54.99
C LEU A 70 35.08 -2.72 -54.58
N LYS A 71 34.92 -4.04 -54.74
CA LYS A 71 33.73 -4.76 -54.25
C LYS A 71 33.60 -4.65 -52.72
N LYS A 72 34.69 -4.82 -51.98
CA LYS A 72 34.69 -4.66 -50.52
C LYS A 72 34.39 -3.22 -50.10
N GLN A 73 34.85 -2.23 -50.87
CA GLN A 73 34.51 -0.83 -50.64
C GLN A 73 33.02 -0.55 -50.92
N VAL A 74 32.45 -1.12 -51.98
CA VAL A 74 31.01 -1.02 -52.28
C VAL A 74 30.17 -1.72 -51.21
N GLU A 75 30.53 -2.95 -50.82
CA GLU A 75 29.89 -3.68 -49.72
C GLU A 75 29.95 -2.88 -48.40
N MET A 76 31.08 -2.22 -48.12
CA MET A 76 31.26 -1.37 -46.95
C MET A 76 30.38 -0.11 -47.02
N ILE A 77 30.29 0.55 -48.18
CA ILE A 77 29.41 1.71 -48.40
C ILE A 77 27.94 1.30 -48.27
N ASP A 78 27.53 0.16 -48.82
CA ASP A 78 26.16 -0.34 -48.72
C ASP A 78 25.81 -0.76 -47.29
N ALA A 79 26.74 -1.39 -46.57
CA ALA A 79 26.60 -1.68 -45.15
C ALA A 79 26.49 -0.39 -44.34
N HIS A 80 27.29 0.63 -44.65
CA HIS A 80 27.25 1.94 -44.01
C HIS A 80 25.91 2.65 -44.25
N ARG A 81 25.40 2.62 -45.49
CA ARG A 81 24.08 3.18 -45.84
C ARG A 81 22.96 2.50 -45.07
N LYS A 82 22.93 1.15 -45.04
CA LYS A 82 21.94 0.38 -44.27
C LYS A 82 22.01 0.70 -42.77
N LEU A 83 23.21 0.88 -42.23
CA LEU A 83 23.42 1.24 -40.83
C LEU A 83 22.89 2.64 -40.52
N LEU A 84 23.13 3.62 -41.41
CA LEU A 84 22.58 4.98 -41.29
C LEU A 84 21.05 4.98 -41.35
N ASP A 85 20.45 4.26 -42.30
CA ASP A 85 18.99 4.15 -42.41
C ASP A 85 18.38 3.55 -41.15
N LYS A 86 19.00 2.49 -40.60
CA LYS A 86 18.57 1.90 -39.32
C LYS A 86 18.72 2.89 -38.17
N ARG A 87 19.83 3.63 -38.09
CA ARG A 87 20.00 4.70 -37.07
C ARG A 87 18.91 5.77 -37.18
N HIS A 88 18.53 6.19 -38.39
CA HIS A 88 17.43 7.15 -38.59
C HIS A 88 16.07 6.58 -38.19
N GLN A 89 15.79 5.31 -38.54
CA GLN A 89 14.57 4.61 -38.10
C GLN A 89 14.50 4.50 -36.58
N PHE A 90 15.59 4.09 -35.92
CA PHE A 90 15.68 4.03 -34.46
C PHE A 90 15.46 5.40 -33.81
N LYS A 91 16.08 6.46 -34.34
CA LYS A 91 15.85 7.83 -33.85
C LYS A 91 14.38 8.24 -33.95
N ARG A 92 13.72 7.94 -35.07
CA ARG A 92 12.29 8.24 -35.27
C ARG A 92 11.40 7.46 -34.31
N VAL A 93 11.65 6.16 -34.15
CA VAL A 93 10.90 5.31 -33.20
C VAL A 93 11.11 5.79 -31.77
N MET A 94 12.34 6.16 -31.39
CA MET A 94 12.64 6.69 -30.06
C MET A 94 11.90 8.01 -29.78
N GLN A 95 11.83 8.92 -30.75
CA GLN A 95 11.07 10.16 -30.60
C GLN A 95 9.56 9.90 -30.40
N ILE A 96 8.98 8.98 -31.17
CA ILE A 96 7.56 8.60 -31.02
C ILE A 96 7.30 7.95 -29.65
N LEU A 97 8.19 7.06 -29.21
CA LEU A 97 8.08 6.43 -27.90
C LEU A 97 8.22 7.45 -26.77
N GLN A 98 9.11 8.43 -26.92
CA GLN A 98 9.27 9.51 -25.96
C GLN A 98 8.01 10.39 -25.87
N GLN A 99 7.41 10.75 -27.00
CA GLN A 99 6.13 11.48 -27.05
C GLN A 99 5.00 10.66 -26.39
N ARG A 100 4.83 9.39 -26.78
CA ARG A 100 3.83 8.49 -26.18
C ARG A 100 4.03 8.33 -24.67
N ARG A 101 5.27 8.25 -24.21
CA ARG A 101 5.59 8.18 -22.77
C ARG A 101 5.15 9.46 -22.06
N ALA A 102 5.42 10.63 -22.63
CA ALA A 102 4.98 11.91 -22.07
C ALA A 102 3.45 12.01 -22.03
N ASP A 103 2.75 11.63 -23.10
CA ASP A 103 1.28 11.64 -23.16
C ASP A 103 0.66 10.68 -22.14
N LEU A 104 1.22 9.48 -21.99
CA LEU A 104 0.76 8.51 -20.99
C LEU A 104 0.97 9.04 -19.56
N GLN A 105 2.12 9.64 -19.28
CA GLN A 105 2.38 10.27 -17.98
C GLN A 105 1.39 11.41 -17.71
N HIS A 106 1.10 12.24 -18.72
CA HIS A 106 0.13 13.32 -18.58
C HIS A 106 -1.29 12.78 -18.30
N LYS A 107 -1.76 11.79 -19.05
CA LYS A 107 -3.05 11.13 -18.82
C LYS A 107 -3.13 10.44 -17.46
N GLN A 108 -2.03 9.83 -17.01
CA GLN A 108 -1.96 9.23 -15.68
C GLN A 108 -2.11 10.29 -14.59
N LEU A 109 -1.43 11.44 -14.73
CA LEU A 109 -1.54 12.56 -13.81
C LEU A 109 -2.96 13.13 -13.79
N GLU A 110 -3.59 13.33 -14.95
CA GLU A 110 -4.98 13.77 -15.01
C GLU A 110 -5.94 12.80 -14.33
N THR A 111 -5.76 11.50 -14.55
CA THR A 111 -6.61 10.47 -13.94
C THR A 111 -6.45 10.49 -12.42
N LYS A 112 -5.22 10.62 -11.93
CA LYS A 112 -4.93 10.79 -10.49
C LYS A 112 -5.58 12.06 -9.93
N GLN A 113 -5.51 13.18 -10.65
CA GLN A 113 -6.14 14.43 -10.23
C GLN A 113 -7.67 14.35 -10.21
N ARG A 114 -8.29 13.67 -11.20
CA ARG A 114 -9.74 13.42 -11.20
C ARG A 114 -10.14 12.53 -10.04
N ALA A 115 -9.41 11.43 -9.80
CA ALA A 115 -9.65 10.55 -8.66
C ALA A 115 -9.59 11.34 -7.34
N ALA A 116 -8.55 12.15 -7.13
CA ALA A 116 -8.42 12.99 -5.94
C ALA A 116 -9.56 14.01 -5.78
N LYS A 117 -10.10 14.56 -6.90
CA LYS A 117 -11.27 15.44 -6.85
C LYS A 117 -12.55 14.67 -6.49
N PHE A 118 -12.72 13.46 -7.01
CA PHE A 118 -13.86 12.60 -6.67
C PHE A 118 -13.82 12.14 -5.22
N GLU A 119 -12.65 11.76 -4.71
CA GLU A 119 -12.46 11.42 -3.28
C GLU A 119 -12.88 12.59 -2.40
N LYS A 120 -12.39 13.80 -2.67
CA LYS A 120 -12.81 15.01 -1.95
C LYS A 120 -14.32 15.26 -2.03
N PHE A 121 -14.92 15.08 -3.20
CA PHE A 121 -16.37 15.24 -3.36
C PHE A 121 -17.17 14.22 -2.55
N VAL A 122 -16.72 12.96 -2.52
CA VAL A 122 -17.33 11.90 -1.72
C VAL A 122 -17.20 12.21 -0.23
N GLU A 123 -16.02 12.64 0.22
CA GLU A 123 -15.79 13.08 1.60
C GLU A 123 -16.70 14.25 2.01
N GLU A 124 -16.79 15.28 1.17
CA GLU A 124 -17.68 16.42 1.41
C GLU A 124 -19.17 16.01 1.44
N ASN A 125 -19.57 15.08 0.57
CA ASN A 125 -20.94 14.55 0.54
C ASN A 125 -21.25 13.77 1.82
N GLU A 126 -20.33 12.91 2.25
CA GLU A 126 -20.41 12.18 3.51
C GLU A 126 -20.52 13.14 4.71
N ILE A 127 -19.73 14.23 4.72
CA ILE A 127 -19.83 15.28 5.75
C ILE A 127 -21.21 15.95 5.73
N LYS A 128 -21.74 16.29 4.55
CA LYS A 128 -23.07 16.88 4.39
C LYS A 128 -24.16 15.92 4.88
N ARG A 129 -24.07 14.63 4.53
CA ARG A 129 -24.98 13.57 4.98
C ARG A 129 -24.95 13.43 6.50
N ARG A 130 -23.77 13.33 7.10
CA ARG A 130 -23.60 13.24 8.56
C ARG A 130 -24.16 14.47 9.27
N ARG A 131 -23.91 15.66 8.74
CA ARG A 131 -24.45 16.92 9.28
C ARG A 131 -25.98 16.94 9.22
N ALA A 132 -26.57 16.55 8.09
CA ALA A 132 -28.01 16.48 7.92
C ALA A 132 -28.64 15.44 8.87
N LEU A 133 -28.05 14.25 8.97
CA LEU A 133 -28.50 13.22 9.91
C LEU A 133 -28.42 13.68 11.37
N LYS A 134 -27.31 14.31 11.77
CA LYS A 134 -27.16 14.85 13.13
C LYS A 134 -28.22 15.90 13.43
N LYS A 135 -28.48 16.82 12.49
CA LYS A 135 -29.51 17.86 12.65
C LYS A 135 -30.90 17.22 12.77
N PHE A 136 -31.23 16.27 11.91
CA PHE A 136 -32.50 15.54 11.95
C PHE A 136 -32.70 14.81 13.28
N LEU A 137 -31.69 14.08 13.76
CA LEU A 137 -31.77 13.39 15.04
C LEU A 137 -31.95 14.35 16.21
N GLN A 138 -31.23 15.48 16.22
CA GLN A 138 -31.36 16.51 17.24
C GLN A 138 -32.76 17.15 17.23
N GLU A 139 -33.29 17.47 16.05
CA GLU A 139 -34.62 18.04 15.89
C GLU A 139 -35.71 17.05 16.31
N LYS A 140 -35.58 15.76 15.95
CA LYS A 140 -36.47 14.69 16.40
C LYS A 140 -36.49 14.58 17.92
N GLN A 141 -35.31 14.52 18.56
CA GLN A 141 -35.22 14.47 20.03
C GLN A 141 -35.83 15.71 20.69
N GLN A 142 -35.55 16.90 20.14
CA GLN A 142 -36.14 18.14 20.64
C GLN A 142 -37.67 18.14 20.52
N ASN A 143 -38.20 17.63 19.41
CA ASN A 143 -39.63 17.54 19.19
C ASN A 143 -40.28 16.54 20.17
N GLU A 144 -39.67 15.37 20.38
CA GLU A 144 -40.12 14.40 21.37
C GLU A 144 -40.14 14.97 22.79
N CYS A 145 -39.12 15.74 23.19
CA CYS A 145 -39.10 16.41 24.48
C CYS A 145 -40.23 17.46 24.61
N LYS A 146 -40.44 18.28 23.58
CA LYS A 146 -41.50 19.30 23.58
C LYS A 146 -42.90 18.68 23.60
N GLU A 147 -43.13 17.58 22.89
CA GLU A 147 -44.42 16.88 22.92
C GLU A 147 -44.70 16.28 24.30
N LYS A 148 -43.67 15.73 24.99
CA LYS A 148 -43.82 15.30 26.38
C LYS A 148 -44.16 16.46 27.31
N GLU A 149 -43.43 17.56 27.22
CA GLU A 149 -43.70 18.78 28.01
C GLU A 149 -45.12 19.32 27.75
N LYS A 150 -45.54 19.35 26.49
CA LYS A 150 -46.90 19.76 26.10
C LYS A 150 -47.96 18.83 26.69
N ALA A 151 -47.73 17.51 26.67
CA ALA A 151 -48.64 16.55 27.27
C ALA A 151 -48.73 16.74 28.79
N GLU A 152 -47.60 16.89 29.47
CA GLU A 152 -47.53 17.17 30.90
C GLU A 152 -48.28 18.47 31.25
N LEU A 153 -48.01 19.57 30.55
CA LEU A 153 -48.71 20.84 30.76
C LEU A 153 -50.22 20.74 30.49
N SER A 154 -50.62 19.98 29.46
CA SER A 154 -52.04 19.76 29.16
C SER A 154 -52.73 19.02 30.30
N THR A 155 -52.09 17.98 30.86
CA THR A 155 -52.65 17.24 32.00
C THR A 155 -52.75 18.11 33.25
N GLN A 156 -51.74 18.97 33.52
CA GLN A 156 -51.79 19.91 34.64
C GLN A 156 -52.91 20.93 34.48
N LEU A 157 -53.11 21.42 33.25
CA LEU A 157 -54.17 22.37 32.92
C LEU A 157 -55.55 21.74 33.14
N GLU A 158 -55.76 20.51 32.69
CA GLU A 158 -57.00 19.74 32.95
C GLU A 158 -57.25 19.55 34.45
N GLN A 159 -56.23 19.18 35.22
CA GLN A 159 -56.34 19.03 36.68
C GLN A 159 -56.71 20.34 37.37
N LEU A 160 -56.08 21.45 36.97
CA LEU A 160 -56.38 22.77 37.50
C LEU A 160 -57.80 23.24 37.13
N GLN A 161 -58.25 22.96 35.91
CA GLN A 161 -59.62 23.25 35.48
C GLN A 161 -60.64 22.44 36.29
N ALA A 162 -60.41 21.14 36.45
CA ALA A 162 -61.26 20.28 37.28
C ALA A 162 -61.32 20.78 38.74
N ARG A 163 -60.17 21.15 39.31
CA ARG A 163 -60.10 21.72 40.66
C ARG A 163 -60.82 23.06 40.76
N ARG A 164 -60.72 23.92 39.76
CA ARG A 164 -61.46 25.19 39.69
C ARG A 164 -62.97 24.94 39.70
N LEU A 165 -63.46 24.02 38.87
CA LEU A 165 -64.88 23.69 38.82
C LEU A 165 -65.36 23.11 40.16
N TYR A 166 -64.62 22.18 40.74
CA TYR A 166 -64.91 21.63 42.07
C TYR A 166 -65.00 22.70 43.16
N LEU A 167 -64.03 23.64 43.20
CA LEU A 167 -64.05 24.74 44.16
C LEU A 167 -65.23 25.69 43.91
N GLN A 168 -65.55 26.01 42.65
CA GLN A 168 -66.72 26.83 42.30
C GLN A 168 -68.03 26.20 42.79
N GLU A 169 -68.20 24.88 42.63
CA GLU A 169 -69.36 24.17 43.16
C GLU A 169 -69.41 24.23 44.69
N ARG A 170 -68.28 24.04 45.38
CA ARG A 170 -68.23 24.16 46.84
C ARG A 170 -68.59 25.56 47.31
N VAL A 171 -68.05 26.60 46.66
CA VAL A 171 -68.41 27.98 46.97
C VAL A 171 -69.91 28.21 46.80
N LYS A 172 -70.51 27.75 45.70
CA LYS A 172 -71.97 27.83 45.49
C LYS A 172 -72.76 27.11 46.60
N LYS A 173 -72.32 25.92 47.01
CA LYS A 173 -72.95 25.16 48.10
C LYS A 173 -72.88 25.90 49.43
N TYR A 174 -71.72 26.48 49.78
CA TYR A 174 -71.54 27.16 51.05
C TYR A 174 -72.13 28.58 51.11
N LYS A 175 -72.29 29.23 49.95
CA LYS A 175 -72.90 30.56 49.86
C LYS A 175 -74.31 30.61 50.45
N ILE A 176 -75.07 29.52 50.33
CA ILE A 176 -76.42 29.43 50.92
C ILE A 176 -76.36 29.54 52.45
N PHE A 177 -75.38 28.88 53.07
CA PHE A 177 -75.18 28.94 54.52
C PHE A 177 -74.65 30.29 54.96
N GLU A 178 -73.77 30.92 54.18
CA GLU A 178 -73.31 32.29 54.42
C GLU A 178 -74.49 33.27 54.42
N GLU A 179 -75.33 33.25 53.38
CA GLU A 179 -76.52 34.11 53.28
C GLU A 179 -77.52 33.85 54.43
N PHE A 180 -77.69 32.59 54.83
CA PHE A 180 -78.52 32.22 55.98
C PHE A 180 -77.94 32.77 57.29
N LEU A 181 -76.65 32.55 57.55
CA LEU A 181 -75.97 33.01 58.76
C LEU A 181 -76.00 34.54 58.86
N LEU A 182 -75.79 35.25 57.74
CA LEU A 182 -75.90 36.72 57.69
C LEU A 182 -77.31 37.20 58.06
N LYS A 183 -78.36 36.53 57.57
CA LYS A 183 -79.75 36.84 57.95
C LYS A 183 -80.03 36.55 59.43
N VAL A 184 -79.52 35.45 59.96
CA VAL A 184 -79.65 35.11 61.39
C VAL A 184 -78.93 36.15 62.27
N LEU A 185 -77.75 36.59 61.85
CA LEU A 185 -76.98 37.64 62.52
C LEU A 185 -77.76 38.96 62.60
N GLN A 186 -78.56 39.30 61.58
CA GLN A 186 -79.41 40.51 61.59
C GLN A 186 -80.60 40.42 62.54
N VAL A 187 -81.05 39.21 62.91
CA VAL A 187 -82.20 38.99 63.79
C VAL A 187 -81.78 38.78 65.24
N LEU A 188 -80.51 38.44 65.48
CA LEU A 188 -79.99 38.19 66.82
C LEU A 188 -79.87 39.50 67.62
N PRO A 189 -80.33 39.55 68.88
CA PRO A 189 -80.07 40.70 69.76
C PRO A 189 -78.57 40.91 69.96
N ASP A 190 -78.11 42.17 69.99
CA ASP A 190 -76.69 42.56 70.09
C ASP A 190 -75.92 41.92 71.27
N ASN A 191 -76.64 41.42 72.28
CA ASN A 191 -76.09 40.85 73.51
C ASN A 191 -76.17 39.31 73.59
N TYR A 192 -76.63 38.63 72.53
CA TYR A 192 -76.88 37.17 72.55
C TYR A 192 -75.59 36.34 72.55
N LEU A 193 -74.55 36.81 71.83
CA LEU A 193 -73.22 36.23 71.89
C LEU A 193 -72.43 36.95 72.99
N GLY A 194 -72.72 36.60 74.25
CA GLY A 194 -72.03 37.15 75.40
C GLY A 194 -70.52 37.10 75.20
N TYR A 195 -69.91 38.29 75.08
CA TYR A 195 -68.47 38.52 74.93
C TYR A 195 -67.79 37.74 73.79
N GLY A 196 -67.53 38.43 72.67
CA GLY A 196 -66.21 38.52 72.00
C GLY A 196 -65.35 37.25 71.82
N THR A 197 -65.94 36.07 71.92
CA THR A 197 -65.24 34.80 71.84
C THR A 197 -65.19 34.42 70.38
N ASP A 198 -64.20 35.03 69.74
CA ASP A 198 -63.75 34.68 68.42
C ASP A 198 -63.21 33.23 68.46
N LEU A 199 -64.11 32.24 68.37
CA LEU A 199 -63.74 30.82 68.30
C LEU A 199 -63.06 30.49 66.96
N VAL A 200 -63.27 31.32 65.95
CA VAL A 200 -62.79 31.10 64.58
C VAL A 200 -61.31 31.48 64.47
N THR A 201 -60.89 32.60 65.06
CA THR A 201 -59.49 33.05 64.97
C THR A 201 -58.46 32.08 65.57
N PRO A 202 -58.68 31.41 66.71
CA PRO A 202 -57.78 30.36 67.19
C PRO A 202 -57.62 29.19 66.21
N ILE A 203 -58.69 28.81 65.52
CA ILE A 203 -58.67 27.77 64.48
C ILE A 203 -57.88 28.24 63.26
N ILE A 204 -58.11 29.49 62.82
CA ILE A 204 -57.35 30.12 61.72
C ILE A 204 -55.87 30.19 62.07
N ARG A 205 -55.50 30.73 63.25
CA ARG A 205 -54.11 30.83 63.71
C ARG A 205 -53.42 29.47 63.80
N ARG A 206 -54.13 28.44 64.27
CA ARG A 206 -53.59 27.07 64.29
C ARG A 206 -53.35 26.53 62.89
N HIS A 207 -54.29 26.75 61.96
CA HIS A 207 -54.10 26.37 60.56
C HIS A 207 -52.93 27.12 59.92
N GLU A 208 -52.81 28.43 60.14
CA GLU A 208 -51.69 29.24 59.66
C GLU A 208 -50.36 28.69 60.17
N THR A 209 -50.25 28.40 61.47
CA THR A 209 -49.03 27.86 62.07
C THR A 209 -48.67 26.47 61.52
N LEU A 210 -49.67 25.60 61.30
CA LEU A 210 -49.46 24.31 60.65
C LEU A 210 -49.05 24.47 59.18
N SER A 211 -49.60 25.45 58.47
CA SER A 211 -49.28 25.73 57.08
C SER A 211 -47.86 26.26 56.93
N THR A 212 -47.43 27.18 57.81
CA THR A 212 -46.04 27.68 57.82
C THR A 212 -45.06 26.56 58.15
N SER A 213 -45.33 25.77 59.19
CA SER A 213 -44.49 24.62 59.54
C SER A 213 -44.40 23.60 58.40
N ARG A 214 -45.51 23.31 57.71
CA ARG A 214 -45.51 22.47 56.52
C ARG A 214 -44.65 23.05 55.40
N GLN A 215 -44.72 24.35 55.16
CA GLN A 215 -43.96 25.02 54.11
C GLN A 215 -42.46 25.00 54.43
N GLU A 216 -42.07 25.23 55.68
CA GLU A 216 -40.69 25.11 56.16
C GLU A 216 -40.15 23.68 55.96
N LEU A 217 -40.94 22.66 56.34
CA LEU A 217 -40.57 21.27 56.12
C LEU A 217 -40.39 20.93 54.64
N LEU A 218 -41.26 21.47 53.76
CA LEU A 218 -41.13 21.28 52.32
C LEU A 218 -39.87 21.98 51.78
N GLN A 219 -39.56 23.18 52.26
CA GLN A 219 -38.33 23.90 51.88
C GLN A 219 -37.07 23.14 52.32
N GLN A 220 -37.05 22.64 53.56
CA GLN A 220 -35.97 21.79 54.06
C GLN A 220 -35.83 20.51 53.23
N LEU A 221 -36.94 19.87 52.86
CA LEU A 221 -36.90 18.70 52.01
C LEU A 221 -36.32 19.04 50.64
N THR A 222 -36.75 20.14 50.02
CA THR A 222 -36.19 20.57 48.73
C THR A 222 -34.70 20.85 48.80
N SER A 223 -34.21 21.55 49.84
CA SER A 223 -32.77 21.82 50.00
C SER A 223 -31.98 20.53 50.20
N LEU A 224 -32.47 19.59 51.02
CA LEU A 224 -31.86 18.26 51.18
C LEU A 224 -31.82 17.48 49.87
N THR A 225 -32.86 17.55 49.03
CA THR A 225 -32.83 16.88 47.72
C THR A 225 -31.84 17.53 46.75
N GLU A 226 -31.66 18.85 46.80
CA GLU A 226 -30.66 19.55 46.00
C GLU A 226 -29.25 19.20 46.46
N GLU A 227 -29.00 19.16 47.76
CA GLU A 227 -27.74 18.67 48.33
C GLU A 227 -27.46 17.23 47.90
N LEU A 228 -28.45 16.33 47.95
CA LEU A 228 -28.28 14.95 47.48
C LEU A 228 -27.90 14.93 46.00
N LYS A 229 -28.61 15.66 45.14
CA LYS A 229 -28.32 15.76 43.70
C LYS A 229 -26.90 16.28 43.45
N THR A 230 -26.48 17.33 44.14
CA THR A 230 -25.11 17.88 43.98
C THR A 230 -24.05 16.88 44.43
N LYS A 231 -24.25 16.18 45.54
CA LYS A 231 -23.34 15.11 46.00
C LYS A 231 -23.30 13.95 45.01
N GLN A 232 -24.44 13.58 44.43
CA GLN A 232 -24.53 12.54 43.41
C GLN A 232 -23.79 12.94 42.12
N HIS A 233 -24.00 14.16 41.63
CA HIS A 233 -23.23 14.70 40.51
C HIS A 233 -21.73 14.74 40.78
N HIS A 234 -21.30 15.12 41.99
CA HIS A 234 -19.90 15.13 42.36
C HIS A 234 -19.31 13.70 42.37
N LEU A 235 -20.04 12.73 42.89
CA LEU A 235 -19.65 11.33 42.89
C LEU A 235 -19.53 10.78 41.46
N ASP A 236 -20.49 11.11 40.59
CA ASP A 236 -20.44 10.70 39.18
C ASP A 236 -19.28 11.35 38.43
N ALA A 237 -18.99 12.63 38.69
CA ALA A 237 -17.81 13.31 38.14
C ALA A 237 -16.51 12.62 38.60
N LEU A 238 -16.41 12.26 39.89
CA LEU A 238 -15.25 11.55 40.42
C LEU A 238 -15.10 10.14 39.80
N LYS A 239 -16.21 9.42 39.59
CA LYS A 239 -16.20 8.13 38.87
C LYS A 239 -15.71 8.28 37.44
N GLN A 240 -16.17 9.31 36.73
CA GLN A 240 -15.73 9.60 35.37
C GLN A 240 -14.23 9.92 35.34
N GLN A 241 -13.75 10.77 36.26
CA GLN A 241 -12.31 11.08 36.39
C GLN A 241 -11.48 9.84 36.71
N HIS A 242 -11.97 8.95 37.58
CA HIS A 242 -11.27 7.70 37.87
C HIS A 242 -11.26 6.75 36.66
N SER A 243 -12.36 6.68 35.91
CA SER A 243 -12.44 5.89 34.68
C SER A 243 -11.48 6.41 33.61
N THR A 244 -11.40 7.73 33.42
CA THR A 244 -10.44 8.33 32.49
C THR A 244 -9.00 8.11 32.95
N TYR A 245 -8.71 8.26 34.24
CA TYR A 245 -7.39 7.94 34.79
C TYR A 245 -7.00 6.48 34.54
N LYS A 246 -7.91 5.53 34.78
CA LYS A 246 -7.68 4.10 34.51
C LYS A 246 -7.41 3.86 33.03
N LEU A 247 -8.15 4.51 32.13
CA LEU A 247 -7.92 4.42 30.69
C LEU A 247 -6.54 4.96 30.30
N MET A 248 -6.15 6.13 30.80
CA MET A 248 -4.83 6.73 30.55
C MET A 248 -3.69 5.85 31.09
N SER A 249 -3.86 5.28 32.29
CA SER A 249 -2.89 4.35 32.88
C SER A 249 -2.76 3.07 32.06
N ASN A 250 -3.89 2.48 31.62
CA ASN A 250 -3.89 1.32 30.73
C ASN A 250 -3.25 1.64 29.37
N GLN A 251 -3.53 2.81 28.80
CA GLN A 251 -2.87 3.26 27.57
C GLN A 251 -1.35 3.31 27.78
N LYS A 252 -0.90 3.89 28.90
CA LYS A 252 0.53 3.94 29.20
C LYS A 252 1.15 2.55 29.36
N LEU A 253 0.43 1.63 29.99
CA LEU A 253 0.84 0.24 30.13
C LEU A 253 0.97 -0.44 28.77
N THR A 254 0.01 -0.23 27.86
CA THR A 254 0.08 -0.78 26.50
C THR A 254 1.25 -0.19 25.70
N GLU A 255 1.52 1.11 25.81
CA GLU A 255 2.69 1.74 25.17
C GLU A 255 4.01 1.10 25.65
N LEU A 256 4.14 0.91 26.96
CA LEU A 256 5.33 0.27 27.54
C LEU A 256 5.45 -1.20 27.10
N GLN A 257 4.33 -1.93 27.01
CA GLN A 257 4.32 -3.30 26.49
C GLN A 257 4.79 -3.33 25.02
N THR A 258 4.28 -2.43 24.17
CA THR A 258 4.72 -2.37 22.77
C THR A 258 6.21 -2.06 22.66
N GLN A 259 6.74 -1.15 23.48
CA GLN A 259 8.16 -0.85 23.50
C GLN A 259 9.00 -2.05 23.94
N LEU A 260 8.53 -2.80 24.95
CA LEU A 260 9.20 -4.02 25.38
C LEU A 260 9.23 -5.08 24.28
N ASP A 261 8.12 -5.26 23.56
CA ASP A 261 8.03 -6.25 22.49
C ASP A 261 8.89 -5.85 21.27
N GLU A 262 8.98 -4.57 20.94
CA GLU A 262 9.93 -4.07 19.93
C GLU A 262 11.38 -4.34 20.31
N ILE A 263 11.76 -4.11 21.58
CA ILE A 263 13.11 -4.36 22.07
C ILE A 263 13.40 -5.87 22.06
N LYS A 264 12.46 -6.71 22.48
CA LYS A 264 12.60 -8.17 22.43
C LYS A 264 12.78 -8.67 20.99
N GLU A 265 12.02 -8.15 20.05
CA GLU A 265 12.12 -8.54 18.64
C GLU A 265 13.48 -8.10 18.06
N LYS A 266 13.94 -6.88 18.35
CA LYS A 266 15.29 -6.42 17.98
C LYS A 266 16.38 -7.31 18.58
N ARG A 267 16.26 -7.68 19.86
CA ARG A 267 17.19 -8.61 20.52
C ARG A 267 17.24 -9.96 19.79
N LYS A 268 16.07 -10.54 19.49
CA LYS A 268 15.96 -11.80 18.76
C LYS A 268 16.61 -11.73 17.37
N GLN A 269 16.40 -10.63 16.65
CA GLN A 269 17.04 -10.41 15.35
C GLN A 269 18.57 -10.31 15.45
N LEU A 270 19.10 -9.63 16.47
CA LEU A 270 20.54 -9.55 16.69
C LEU A 270 21.14 -10.89 17.12
N GLU A 271 20.44 -11.64 17.96
CA GLU A 271 20.84 -12.98 18.38
C GLU A 271 20.90 -13.95 17.19
N MET A 272 19.89 -13.91 16.31
CA MET A 272 19.92 -14.67 15.06
C MET A 272 21.10 -14.28 14.16
N LYS A 273 21.38 -12.98 13.99
CA LYS A 273 22.53 -12.51 13.19
C LYS A 273 23.85 -12.98 13.80
N LEU A 274 23.99 -12.93 15.12
CA LEU A 274 25.17 -13.41 15.82
C LEU A 274 25.34 -14.92 15.60
N GLN A 275 24.27 -15.70 15.76
CA GLN A 275 24.31 -17.15 15.53
C GLN A 275 24.70 -17.50 14.09
N MET A 276 24.19 -16.76 13.10
CA MET A 276 24.59 -16.93 11.71
C MET A 276 26.07 -16.61 11.48
N SER A 277 26.58 -15.51 12.06
CA SER A 277 28.01 -15.12 11.94
C SER A 277 28.95 -16.12 12.63
N VAL A 278 28.55 -16.63 13.80
CA VAL A 278 29.29 -17.69 14.51
C VAL A 278 29.27 -18.99 13.70
N GLY A 279 28.13 -19.34 13.11
CA GLY A 279 28.01 -20.47 12.19
C GLY A 279 28.97 -20.35 11.00
N GLN A 280 28.95 -19.20 10.30
CA GLN A 280 29.86 -18.91 9.19
C GLN A 280 31.33 -19.00 9.60
N SER A 281 31.70 -18.44 10.76
CA SER A 281 33.06 -18.52 11.28
C SER A 281 33.47 -19.98 11.57
N ARG A 282 32.56 -20.78 12.14
CA ARG A 282 32.81 -22.20 12.40
C ARG A 282 33.02 -22.97 11.10
N ASP A 283 32.17 -22.74 10.11
CA ASP A 283 32.26 -23.41 8.81
C ASP A 283 33.59 -23.04 8.11
N GLN A 284 34.03 -21.78 8.18
CA GLN A 284 35.35 -21.34 7.67
C GLN A 284 36.51 -22.03 8.40
N VAL A 285 36.45 -22.16 9.73
CA VAL A 285 37.47 -22.86 10.52
C VAL A 285 37.50 -24.35 10.18
N GLU A 286 36.33 -24.97 9.96
CA GLU A 286 36.22 -26.37 9.52
C GLU A 286 36.81 -26.58 8.12
N GLU A 287 36.47 -25.71 7.15
CA GLU A 287 37.06 -25.73 5.81
C GLU A 287 38.59 -25.58 5.87
N MET A 288 39.08 -24.62 6.65
CA MET A 288 40.52 -24.41 6.83
C MET A 288 41.20 -25.63 7.49
N GLY A 289 40.56 -26.23 8.49
CA GLY A 289 41.01 -27.47 9.10
C GLY A 289 41.08 -28.63 8.10
N ASN A 290 40.06 -28.77 7.25
CA ASN A 290 40.03 -29.78 6.18
C ASN A 290 41.15 -29.57 5.16
N ILE A 291 41.42 -28.32 4.77
CA ILE A 291 42.54 -27.97 3.88
C ILE A 291 43.88 -28.34 4.54
N PHE A 292 44.08 -27.96 5.81
CA PHE A 292 45.32 -28.30 6.52
C PHE A 292 45.53 -29.80 6.67
N MET A 293 44.47 -30.57 6.96
CA MET A 293 44.55 -32.03 6.97
C MET A 293 44.90 -32.59 5.59
N ALA A 294 44.28 -32.09 4.51
CA ALA A 294 44.59 -32.52 3.15
C ALA A 294 46.05 -32.22 2.77
N VAL A 295 46.55 -31.02 3.13
CA VAL A 295 47.95 -30.62 2.92
C VAL A 295 48.90 -31.52 3.70
N ARG A 296 48.62 -31.80 4.97
CA ARG A 296 49.43 -32.72 5.77
C ARG A 296 49.46 -34.13 5.16
N ASN A 297 48.29 -34.66 4.80
CA ASN A 297 48.17 -35.98 4.18
C ASN A 297 48.94 -36.07 2.84
N LEU A 298 48.89 -35.03 2.01
CA LEU A 298 49.65 -34.97 0.75
C LEU A 298 51.15 -34.78 1.01
N GLY A 299 51.53 -34.00 2.03
CA GLY A 299 52.92 -33.82 2.44
C GLY A 299 53.56 -35.13 2.89
N GLU A 300 52.82 -35.97 3.63
CA GLU A 300 53.26 -37.32 4.00
C GLU A 300 53.56 -38.19 2.77
N GLN A 301 52.74 -38.09 1.72
CA GLN A 301 52.90 -38.84 0.46
C GLN A 301 54.01 -38.29 -0.45
N CYS A 302 54.28 -36.98 -0.38
CA CYS A 302 55.21 -36.26 -1.26
C CYS A 302 56.54 -35.92 -0.56
N SER A 303 56.97 -36.72 0.41
CA SER A 303 58.20 -36.46 1.17
C SER A 303 59.45 -36.51 0.29
N LEU A 304 60.23 -35.42 0.34
CA LEU A 304 61.52 -35.26 -0.33
C LEU A 304 62.63 -35.30 0.72
N ASN A 305 63.69 -36.06 0.47
CA ASN A 305 64.75 -36.35 1.44
C ASN A 305 65.57 -35.13 1.93
N HIS A 306 65.43 -33.97 1.26
CA HIS A 306 66.09 -32.73 1.64
C HIS A 306 65.22 -31.79 2.49
N TYR A 307 63.96 -32.14 2.73
CA TYR A 307 63.10 -31.46 3.71
C TYR A 307 63.19 -32.14 5.08
N GLY A 308 63.02 -31.37 6.15
CA GLY A 308 63.10 -31.85 7.53
C GLY A 308 61.89 -32.71 7.96
N PRO A 309 61.87 -33.21 9.21
CA PRO A 309 60.77 -34.01 9.74
C PRO A 309 59.42 -33.27 9.66
N LEU A 310 58.37 -33.96 9.19
CA LEU A 310 57.05 -33.36 8.91
C LEU A 310 56.36 -32.71 10.13
N ASP A 311 56.63 -33.18 11.34
CA ASP A 311 55.99 -32.69 12.57
C ASP A 311 56.40 -31.26 12.97
N VAL A 312 57.48 -30.73 12.40
CA VAL A 312 58.04 -29.40 12.76
C VAL A 312 57.85 -28.38 11.63
N MET A 313 57.43 -28.82 10.44
CA MET A 313 57.28 -27.95 9.27
C MET A 313 56.02 -27.08 9.36
N ASP A 314 56.13 -25.82 8.94
CA ASP A 314 54.97 -24.95 8.76
C ASP A 314 54.16 -25.37 7.53
N THR A 315 52.85 -25.17 7.57
CA THR A 315 51.91 -25.52 6.51
C THR A 315 52.30 -24.95 5.15
N MET A 316 52.84 -23.72 5.10
CA MET A 316 53.28 -23.11 3.85
C MET A 316 54.50 -23.81 3.26
N THR A 317 55.46 -24.20 4.12
CA THR A 317 56.63 -24.96 3.70
C THR A 317 56.28 -26.39 3.25
N MET A 318 55.24 -27.01 3.81
CA MET A 318 54.70 -28.28 3.30
C MET A 318 54.09 -28.13 1.90
N MET A 319 53.37 -27.03 1.63
CA MET A 319 52.80 -26.79 0.30
C MET A 319 53.90 -26.56 -0.76
N ASP A 320 54.96 -25.84 -0.42
CA ASP A 320 56.10 -25.64 -1.32
C ASP A 320 56.80 -26.97 -1.63
N MET A 321 56.98 -27.85 -0.64
CA MET A 321 57.50 -29.20 -0.85
C MET A 321 56.60 -30.03 -1.77
N ILE A 322 55.28 -30.04 -1.54
CA ILE A 322 54.32 -30.76 -2.41
C ILE A 322 54.40 -30.23 -3.84
N LYS A 323 54.52 -28.90 -4.01
CA LYS A 323 54.67 -28.27 -5.31
C LYS A 323 55.96 -28.68 -6.01
N GLU A 324 57.09 -28.68 -5.32
CA GLU A 324 58.38 -29.15 -5.86
C GLU A 324 58.30 -30.63 -6.26
N TYR A 325 57.71 -31.49 -5.42
CA TYR A 325 57.51 -32.91 -5.73
C TYR A 325 56.69 -33.11 -7.01
N ILE A 326 55.56 -32.39 -7.14
CA ILE A 326 54.70 -32.47 -8.31
C ILE A 326 55.44 -31.97 -9.56
N MET A 327 56.21 -30.88 -9.45
CA MET A 327 57.00 -30.33 -10.56
C MET A 327 58.10 -31.31 -11.00
N GLU A 328 58.83 -31.89 -10.04
CA GLU A 328 59.84 -32.92 -10.32
C GLU A 328 59.21 -34.14 -10.99
N LYS A 329 58.09 -34.66 -10.48
CA LYS A 329 57.38 -35.80 -11.08
C LYS A 329 56.84 -35.49 -12.47
N ALA A 330 56.28 -34.31 -12.70
CA ALA A 330 55.79 -33.89 -14.01
C ALA A 330 56.93 -33.72 -15.02
N ASP A 331 58.10 -33.21 -14.59
CA ASP A 331 59.28 -33.12 -15.43
C ASP A 331 59.92 -34.49 -15.70
N LEU A 332 59.83 -35.41 -14.74
CA LEU A 332 60.22 -36.82 -14.90
C LEU A 332 59.30 -37.54 -15.88
N GLU A 333 57.99 -37.31 -15.80
CA GLU A 333 57.00 -37.87 -16.73
C GLU A 333 57.16 -37.30 -18.14
N LYS A 334 57.39 -35.98 -18.30
CA LYS A 334 57.73 -35.38 -19.60
C LYS A 334 59.03 -35.92 -20.17
N ARG A 335 60.01 -36.29 -19.34
CA ARG A 335 61.23 -36.98 -19.78
C ARG A 335 60.97 -38.45 -20.13
N ALA A 336 60.09 -39.13 -19.40
CA ALA A 336 59.71 -40.51 -19.66
C ALA A 336 58.84 -40.66 -20.93
N MET A 337 57.90 -39.74 -21.18
CA MET A 337 57.12 -39.69 -22.43
C MET A 337 57.96 -39.36 -23.67
N ARG A 338 59.22 -38.95 -23.51
CA ARG A 338 60.19 -38.79 -24.60
C ARG A 338 61.00 -40.06 -24.91
N LEU A 339 60.71 -41.17 -24.23
CA LEU A 339 61.30 -42.49 -24.47
C LEU A 339 60.22 -43.49 -24.95
N PRO A 340 60.45 -44.25 -26.03
CA PRO A 340 59.53 -45.30 -26.47
C PRO A 340 59.70 -46.60 -25.65
N ASP A 341 58.60 -47.35 -25.56
CA ASP A 341 58.38 -48.59 -24.79
C ASP A 341 59.46 -49.68 -24.89
N ALA A 342 59.68 -50.39 -23.77
CA ALA A 342 60.06 -51.82 -23.78
C ALA A 342 59.68 -52.54 -22.45
N SER A 343 58.54 -53.27 -22.50
CA SER A 343 58.23 -54.62 -21.95
C SER A 343 58.83 -55.10 -20.62
N SER A 344 58.24 -55.96 -19.78
CA SER A 344 56.91 -56.58 -19.56
C SER A 344 57.14 -57.62 -18.44
N GLY A 345 56.19 -57.89 -17.54
CA GLY A 345 56.28 -59.09 -16.67
C GLY A 345 55.34 -59.12 -15.47
N THR A 346 54.17 -59.74 -15.63
CA THR A 346 53.30 -60.34 -14.58
C THR A 346 53.79 -61.77 -14.23
N PRO A 347 53.22 -62.59 -13.30
CA PRO A 347 51.96 -62.53 -12.52
C PRO A 347 52.17 -62.85 -11.00
N GLY A 348 51.25 -62.89 -10.04
CA GLY A 348 49.80 -62.74 -9.88
C GLY A 348 49.42 -63.39 -8.52
N LYS A 349 48.41 -62.89 -7.79
CA LYS A 349 47.66 -63.68 -6.78
C LYS A 349 46.33 -63.00 -6.42
N LYS A 350 45.26 -63.80 -6.47
CA LYS A 350 43.86 -63.48 -6.17
C LYS A 350 43.62 -63.41 -4.66
N ALA A 351 42.78 -62.47 -4.21
CA ALA A 351 41.88 -62.67 -3.08
C ALA A 351 40.63 -61.79 -3.26
N SER A 352 39.48 -62.46 -3.28
CA SER A 352 38.14 -61.90 -3.31
C SER A 352 37.70 -61.41 -1.93
N SER A 353 37.03 -60.25 -1.82
CA SER A 353 35.86 -60.13 -0.94
C SER A 353 34.95 -58.93 -1.27
N LYS A 354 33.71 -59.29 -1.62
CA LYS A 354 32.41 -58.72 -1.23
C LYS A 354 32.09 -57.23 -1.45
N SER A 355 31.23 -57.07 -2.45
CA SER A 355 30.02 -56.23 -2.49
C SER A 355 29.39 -55.84 -1.14
N SER A 356 29.07 -54.55 -0.99
CA SER A 356 27.89 -54.09 -0.25
C SER A 356 27.44 -52.74 -0.81
N SER A 357 26.20 -52.74 -1.29
CA SER A 357 25.46 -51.64 -1.89
C SER A 357 24.48 -51.01 -0.89
N ARG A 358 24.56 -49.68 -0.68
CA ARG A 358 23.48 -48.73 -0.28
C ARG A 358 22.77 -48.95 1.09
N PRO A 359 21.96 -47.99 1.64
CA PRO A 359 21.45 -46.73 1.09
C PRO A 359 21.55 -45.48 2.00
N ALA A 360 21.08 -44.36 1.43
CA ALA A 360 20.79 -43.08 2.06
C ALA A 360 19.87 -43.16 3.31
N LEU A 361 20.06 -42.23 4.24
CA LEU A 361 19.10 -41.92 5.29
C LEU A 361 18.75 -40.43 5.28
N LYS A 362 17.44 -40.23 5.25
CA LYS A 362 16.70 -38.97 5.18
C LYS A 362 16.77 -38.20 6.50
N ILE A 363 16.72 -36.88 6.32
CA ILE A 363 16.21 -35.88 7.25
C ILE A 363 14.80 -36.28 7.73
N PRO A 364 14.46 -36.03 9.00
CA PRO A 364 13.12 -35.61 9.35
C PRO A 364 13.11 -34.22 10.01
N GLN A 365 11.90 -33.65 9.97
CA GLN A 365 11.48 -32.27 10.19
C GLN A 365 11.80 -31.67 11.56
#